data_AF-A0A292S2S2-F1
#
_entry.id   AF-A0A292S2S2-F1
#
_cell.length_a   1.000
_cell.length_b   1.000
_cell.length_c   1.000
_cell.angle_alpha   90.00
_cell.angle_beta   90.00
_cell.angle_gamma   90.00
#
_symmetry.space_group_name_H-M   'P 1'
#
loop_
_entity.id
_entity.type
_entity.pdbx_description
1 polymer ?
#
loop_
_entity_poly.entity_id
_entity_poly.type
_entity_poly.pdbx_seq_one_letter_code
_entity_poly.pdbx_strand_id
1 'polypeptide(L)'
;LLESDKTIYYERAAFSIDIPTIYETVEGNKLNLSIVGVRAYNQMNLYSKKVPELFRLAIGFKNQVCCNMCIFTDGYKDDLRVSNTSELYRSALELFNNYNPAKHLHLMQKLGNTSMSEHQFCQILGKMRLYQCLPNGYQKRLPRMLLTDTQINSVAKAYINDENFGSFGNDLNMWKFYNLLTGANKSSYIDSFLDRSLNATEMAVGINAALHGDEHYKWFID
;
A
#
# COMPACT_ATOMS: atom_id res chain seq x y z
N LEU A 1 -13.57 34.85 10.94
CA LEU A 1 -13.43 33.65 10.08
C LEU A 1 -14.78 33.44 9.42
N LEU A 2 -14.80 33.33 8.08
CA LEU A 2 -16.03 33.01 7.35
C LEU A 2 -16.48 31.59 7.72
N GLU A 3 -17.74 31.27 7.46
CA GLU A 3 -18.24 29.91 7.69
C GLU A 3 -17.50 28.86 6.84
N SER A 4 -17.01 29.26 5.67
CA SER A 4 -16.11 28.48 4.80
C SER A 4 -14.73 28.23 5.38
N ASP A 5 -14.29 29.03 6.36
CA ASP A 5 -12.96 28.93 6.97
C ASP A 5 -12.99 28.13 8.27
N LYS A 6 -14.14 27.55 8.64
CA LYS A 6 -14.25 26.67 9.80
C LYS A 6 -13.53 25.37 9.47
N THR A 7 -12.43 25.10 10.16
CA THR A 7 -11.79 23.78 10.17
C THR A 7 -12.80 22.74 10.64
N ILE A 8 -13.04 21.73 9.81
CA ILE A 8 -14.02 20.68 10.12
C ILE A 8 -13.29 19.37 10.38
N TYR A 9 -13.68 18.67 11.45
CA TYR A 9 -13.02 17.44 11.91
C TYR A 9 -12.86 16.35 10.84
N TYR A 10 -13.73 16.33 9.83
CA TYR A 10 -13.70 15.34 8.75
C TYR A 10 -12.85 15.75 7.54
N GLU A 11 -12.22 16.92 7.53
CA GLU A 11 -11.37 17.33 6.40
C GLU A 11 -10.09 16.49 6.33
N ARG A 12 -9.75 16.14 5.09
CA ARG A 12 -8.57 15.35 4.73
C ARG A 12 -7.94 15.98 3.50
N ALA A 13 -6.63 16.06 3.48
CA ALA A 13 -5.84 16.54 2.36
C ALA A 13 -4.85 15.45 1.94
N ALA A 14 -4.73 15.24 0.63
CA ALA A 14 -3.68 14.43 0.04
C ALA A 14 -2.99 15.22 -1.06
N PHE A 15 -1.71 14.95 -1.28
CA PHE A 15 -0.96 15.42 -2.42
C PHE A 15 -0.13 14.28 -3.02
N SER A 16 0.12 14.36 -4.33
CA SER A 16 1.01 13.45 -5.06
C SER A 16 1.89 14.29 -5.98
N ILE A 17 3.20 14.10 -5.89
CA ILE A 17 4.19 14.79 -6.72
C ILE A 17 4.93 13.70 -7.51
N ASP A 18 4.58 13.57 -8.77
CA ASP A 18 5.20 12.62 -9.69
C ASP A 18 6.52 13.22 -10.21
N ILE A 19 7.59 12.42 -10.21
CA ILE A 19 8.92 12.77 -10.75
C ILE A 19 9.14 11.92 -11.99
N PRO A 20 8.58 12.31 -13.16
CA PRO A 20 8.50 11.45 -14.34
C PRO A 20 9.86 11.20 -15.01
N THR A 21 10.91 11.93 -14.63
CA THR A 21 12.29 11.75 -15.11
C THR A 21 13.01 10.58 -14.41
N ILE A 22 12.51 10.13 -13.26
CA ILE A 22 13.01 8.95 -12.56
C ILE A 22 11.97 7.85 -12.73
N TYR A 23 12.25 6.91 -13.61
CA TYR A 23 11.33 5.82 -13.93
C TYR A 23 12.06 4.53 -14.24
N GLU A 24 11.32 3.43 -14.16
CA GLU A 24 11.77 2.10 -14.58
C GLU A 24 10.60 1.33 -15.21
N THR A 25 10.89 0.30 -15.99
CA THR A 25 9.86 -0.61 -16.51
C THR A 25 9.91 -1.96 -15.80
N VAL A 26 8.78 -2.37 -15.22
CA VAL A 26 8.62 -3.67 -14.53
C VAL A 26 7.49 -4.42 -15.21
N GLU A 27 7.76 -5.62 -15.74
CA GLU A 27 6.76 -6.45 -16.44
C GLU A 27 5.98 -5.66 -17.52
N GLY A 28 6.68 -4.79 -18.26
CA GLY A 28 6.09 -3.92 -19.30
C GLY A 28 5.32 -2.71 -18.77
N ASN A 29 5.22 -2.51 -17.45
CA ASN A 29 4.57 -1.35 -16.83
C ASN A 29 5.60 -0.25 -16.51
N LYS A 30 5.39 0.96 -17.01
CA LYS A 30 6.20 2.12 -16.64
C LYS A 30 5.85 2.57 -15.21
N LEU A 31 6.86 2.65 -14.36
CA LEU A 31 6.74 3.09 -12.97
C LEU A 31 7.49 4.42 -12.80
N ASN A 32 6.81 5.49 -12.38
CA ASN A 32 7.46 6.78 -12.10
C ASN A 32 7.68 6.93 -10.60
N LEU A 33 8.81 7.48 -10.18
CA LEU A 33 9.00 7.87 -8.79
C LEU A 33 7.93 8.93 -8.41
N SER A 34 7.34 8.80 -7.24
CA SER A 34 6.30 9.70 -6.73
C SER A 34 6.44 9.89 -5.23
N ILE A 35 6.17 11.11 -4.78
CA ILE A 35 6.06 11.47 -3.36
C ILE A 35 4.59 11.74 -3.06
N VAL A 36 4.04 11.05 -2.06
CA VAL A 36 2.63 11.17 -1.66
C VAL A 36 2.58 11.56 -0.20
N GLY A 37 1.74 12.53 0.14
CA GLY A 37 1.50 12.87 1.54
C GLY A 37 0.03 13.02 1.85
N VAL A 38 -0.30 12.75 3.11
CA VAL A 38 -1.65 12.81 3.64
C VAL A 38 -1.66 13.55 4.96
N ARG A 39 -2.68 14.39 5.15
CA ARG A 39 -3.04 15.03 6.42
C ARG A 39 -4.53 14.86 6.66
N ALA A 40 -4.92 14.58 7.90
CA ALA A 40 -6.30 14.30 8.25
C ALA A 40 -6.61 14.83 9.66
N TYR A 41 -7.61 15.71 9.78
CA TYR A 41 -7.92 16.35 11.08
C TYR A 41 -8.56 15.42 12.10
N ASN A 42 -9.17 14.33 11.64
CA ASN A 42 -9.72 13.30 12.54
C ASN A 42 -8.63 12.60 13.39
N GLN A 43 -7.36 12.70 12.98
CA GLN A 43 -6.21 12.14 13.69
C GLN A 43 -5.56 13.16 14.65
N MET A 44 -6.14 14.36 14.78
CA MET A 44 -5.61 15.46 15.59
C MET A 44 -6.56 15.83 16.73
N ASN A 45 -6.01 16.35 17.82
CA ASN A 45 -6.80 17.02 18.84
C ASN A 45 -7.04 18.48 18.42
N LEU A 46 -8.28 18.78 18.01
CA LEU A 46 -8.68 20.11 17.54
C LEU A 46 -9.13 21.07 18.66
N TYR A 47 -9.25 20.57 19.90
CA TYR A 47 -9.85 21.32 21.02
C TYR A 47 -8.82 21.93 21.98
N SER A 48 -7.51 21.76 21.74
CA SER A 48 -6.44 22.21 22.62
C SER A 48 -5.53 23.30 22.01
N LYS A 49 -4.58 23.82 22.80
CA LYS A 49 -3.50 24.72 22.32
C LYS A 49 -2.79 24.10 21.11
N LYS A 50 -2.18 24.93 20.26
CA LYS A 50 -1.42 24.51 19.05
C LYS A 50 -0.57 23.26 19.35
N VAL A 51 -1.02 22.12 18.83
CA VAL A 51 -0.30 20.83 18.89
C VAL A 51 0.54 20.67 17.62
N PRO A 52 1.61 19.85 17.64
CA PRO A 52 2.32 19.47 16.43
C PRO A 52 1.34 18.92 15.38
N GLU A 53 1.53 19.34 14.14
CA GLU A 53 0.80 18.85 12.97
C GLU A 53 1.20 17.42 12.67
N LEU A 54 0.23 16.59 12.29
CA LEU A 54 0.47 15.20 11.91
C LEU A 54 0.35 15.03 10.39
N PHE A 55 1.42 14.53 9.79
CA PHE A 55 1.47 14.14 8.39
C PHE A 55 1.84 12.66 8.28
N ARG A 56 1.39 12.06 7.18
CA ARG A 56 1.93 10.81 6.64
C ARG A 56 2.60 11.16 5.33
N LEU A 57 3.82 10.67 5.12
CA LEU A 57 4.61 10.95 3.93
C LEU A 57 5.19 9.65 3.39
N ALA A 58 5.06 9.43 2.09
CA ALA A 58 5.63 8.30 1.39
C ALA A 58 6.39 8.75 0.15
N ILE A 59 7.43 8.02 -0.19
CA ILE A 59 8.13 8.05 -1.47
C ILE A 59 8.16 6.62 -2.01
N GLY A 60 7.81 6.47 -3.28
CA GLY A 60 7.69 5.17 -3.91
C GLY A 60 7.45 5.30 -5.40
N PHE A 61 6.90 4.26 -6.02
CA PHE A 61 6.69 4.23 -7.46
C PHE A 61 5.20 4.20 -7.81
N LYS A 62 4.79 5.01 -8.77
CA LYS A 62 3.44 5.02 -9.31
C LYS A 62 3.41 4.25 -10.63
N ASN A 63 2.69 3.13 -10.64
CA ASN A 63 2.45 2.37 -11.86
C ASN A 63 1.55 3.17 -12.81
N GLN A 64 2.04 3.54 -13.98
CA GLN A 64 1.31 4.40 -14.91
C GLN A 64 0.11 3.71 -15.59
N VAL A 65 0.08 2.37 -15.62
CA VAL A 65 -1.04 1.62 -16.22
C VAL A 65 -2.30 1.74 -15.38
N CYS A 66 -2.16 1.58 -14.06
CA CYS A 66 -3.28 1.57 -13.13
C CYS A 66 -3.31 2.78 -12.19
N CYS A 67 -2.27 3.61 -12.17
CA CYS A 67 -2.05 4.66 -11.18
C CYS A 67 -1.98 4.13 -9.72
N ASN A 68 -1.63 2.86 -9.52
CA ASN A 68 -1.39 2.31 -8.19
C ASN A 68 -0.13 2.93 -7.58
N MET A 69 -0.18 3.23 -6.28
CA MET A 69 1.00 3.65 -5.53
C MET A 69 1.68 2.43 -4.92
N CYS A 70 2.90 2.15 -5.37
CA CYS A 70 3.76 1.12 -4.84
C CYS A 70 4.62 1.75 -3.73
N ILE A 71 4.37 1.36 -2.48
CA ILE A 71 5.06 1.89 -1.29
C ILE A 71 5.86 0.76 -0.64
N PHE A 72 7.06 1.09 -0.16
CA PHE A 72 7.95 0.14 0.51
C PHE A 72 8.34 0.64 1.90
N THR A 73 8.90 -0.27 2.72
CA THR A 73 9.11 -0.06 4.16
C THR A 73 10.03 1.11 4.48
N ASP A 74 11.10 1.30 3.71
CA ASP A 74 12.03 2.44 3.84
C ASP A 74 11.55 3.70 3.12
N GLY A 75 10.40 3.64 2.44
CA GLY A 75 9.77 4.74 1.72
C GLY A 75 8.51 5.29 2.39
N TYR A 76 8.22 4.96 3.65
CA TYR A 76 7.02 5.44 4.34
C TYR A 76 7.30 5.95 5.76
N LYS A 77 6.73 7.11 6.10
CA LYS A 77 6.69 7.69 7.43
C LYS A 77 5.25 7.96 7.83
N ASP A 78 4.75 7.21 8.80
CA ASP A 78 3.34 7.19 9.24
C ASP A 78 3.01 8.26 10.31
N ASP A 79 3.93 8.52 11.24
CA ASP A 79 3.75 9.48 12.35
C ASP A 79 4.74 10.65 12.25
N LEU A 80 4.61 11.49 11.22
CA LEU A 80 5.43 12.69 11.05
C LEU A 80 4.78 13.86 11.79
N ARG A 81 5.22 14.07 13.04
CA ARG A 81 4.77 15.16 13.91
C ARG A 81 5.69 16.36 13.78
N VAL A 82 5.15 17.49 13.33
CA VAL A 82 5.95 18.70 13.03
C VAL A 82 5.28 19.96 13.52
N SER A 83 6.08 20.87 14.08
CA SER A 83 5.59 22.13 14.64
C SER A 83 5.65 23.29 13.65
N ASN A 84 6.41 23.13 12.57
CA ASN A 84 6.67 24.12 11.52
C ASN A 84 7.09 23.44 10.21
N THR A 85 7.14 24.23 9.12
CA THR A 85 7.49 23.74 7.78
C THR A 85 8.96 23.32 7.64
N SER A 86 9.87 23.88 8.43
CA SER A 86 11.29 23.49 8.41
C SER A 86 11.49 22.06 8.94
N GLU A 87 10.77 21.67 9.99
CA GLU A 87 10.77 20.30 10.50
C GLU A 87 10.16 19.31 9.50
N LEU A 88 9.09 19.70 8.80
CA LEU A 88 8.49 18.92 7.71
C LEU A 88 9.51 18.69 6.58
N TYR A 89 10.18 19.76 6.15
CA TYR A 89 11.21 19.70 5.12
C TYR A 89 12.37 18.78 5.52
N ARG A 90 12.91 18.93 6.75
CA ARG A 90 13.99 18.06 7.26
C ARG A 90 13.57 16.60 7.29
N SER A 91 12.37 16.31 7.78
CA SER A 91 11.85 14.94 7.89
C SER A 91 11.60 14.31 6.51
N ALA A 92 11.16 15.11 5.54
CA ALA A 92 11.02 14.67 4.15
C ALA A 92 12.38 14.33 3.52
N LEU A 93 13.40 15.19 3.69
CA LEU A 93 14.76 14.91 3.21
C LEU A 93 15.35 13.64 3.84
N GLU A 94 15.14 13.45 5.14
CA GLU A 94 15.59 12.25 5.85
C GLU A 94 14.93 10.98 5.28
N LEU A 95 13.62 11.02 5.02
CA LEU A 95 12.91 9.94 4.36
C LEU A 95 13.49 9.65 2.96
N PHE A 96 13.70 10.68 2.15
CA PHE A 96 14.20 10.51 0.78
C PHE A 96 15.63 9.96 0.75
N ASN A 97 16.49 10.38 1.67
CA ASN A 97 17.86 9.88 1.78
C ASN A 97 17.93 8.42 2.24
N ASN A 98 16.99 7.99 3.09
CA ASN A 98 16.94 6.61 3.58
C ASN A 98 16.24 5.65 2.61
N TYR A 99 15.39 6.17 1.72
CA TYR A 99 14.67 5.38 0.74
C TYR A 99 15.62 4.84 -0.34
N ASN A 100 15.63 3.52 -0.55
CA ASN A 100 16.44 2.88 -1.58
C ASN A 100 15.59 2.50 -2.81
N PRO A 101 15.55 3.34 -3.86
CA PRO A 101 14.72 3.08 -5.04
C PRO A 101 15.15 1.83 -5.79
N ALA A 102 16.46 1.56 -5.91
CA ALA A 102 16.97 0.38 -6.61
C ALA A 102 16.55 -0.93 -5.93
N LYS A 103 16.59 -0.97 -4.59
CA LYS A 103 16.10 -2.12 -3.80
C LYS A 103 14.60 -2.32 -4.00
N HIS A 104 13.81 -1.25 -4.00
CA HIS A 104 12.37 -1.36 -4.22
C HIS A 104 12.05 -1.85 -5.65
N LEU A 105 12.71 -1.31 -6.67
CA LEU A 105 12.57 -1.75 -8.06
C LEU A 105 12.93 -3.23 -8.24
N HIS A 106 14.07 -3.65 -7.68
CA HIS A 106 14.51 -5.05 -7.72
C HIS A 106 13.50 -6.00 -7.07
N LEU A 107 12.89 -5.59 -5.96
CA LEU A 107 11.83 -6.34 -5.32
C LEU A 107 10.61 -6.48 -6.22
N MET A 108 10.16 -5.39 -6.85
CA MET A 108 9.01 -5.42 -7.76
C MET A 108 9.28 -6.28 -8.99
N GLN A 109 10.50 -6.22 -9.55
CA GLN A 109 10.92 -7.08 -10.66
C GLN A 109 10.93 -8.56 -10.26
N LYS A 110 11.41 -8.90 -9.05
CA LYS A 110 11.40 -10.28 -8.56
C LYS A 110 10.01 -10.88 -8.43
N LEU A 111 8.97 -10.08 -8.17
CA LEU A 111 7.59 -10.57 -8.15
C LEU A 111 7.14 -11.08 -9.52
N GLY A 112 7.72 -10.61 -10.63
CA GLY A 112 7.44 -11.15 -11.97
C GLY A 112 7.93 -12.59 -12.16
N ASN A 113 8.94 -13.02 -11.41
CA ASN A 113 9.60 -14.32 -11.58
C ASN A 113 8.89 -15.49 -10.87
N THR A 114 7.86 -15.21 -10.09
CA THR A 114 7.10 -16.21 -9.33
C THR A 114 5.66 -16.21 -9.81
N SER A 115 5.09 -17.40 -9.98
CA SER A 115 3.66 -17.57 -10.25
C SER A 115 2.99 -18.48 -9.24
N MET A 116 1.69 -18.29 -9.08
CA MET A 116 0.82 -19.17 -8.32
C MET A 116 -0.29 -19.70 -9.23
N SER A 117 -0.72 -20.92 -8.97
CA SER A 117 -1.89 -21.51 -9.63
C SER A 117 -3.19 -20.84 -9.20
N GLU A 118 -4.25 -21.02 -9.99
CA GLU A 118 -5.60 -20.58 -9.61
C GLU A 118 -6.04 -21.17 -8.26
N HIS A 119 -5.67 -22.42 -7.97
CA HIS A 119 -5.96 -23.05 -6.68
C HIS A 119 -5.31 -22.30 -5.52
N GLN A 120 -4.02 -21.96 -5.63
CA GLN A 120 -3.31 -21.19 -4.62
C GLN A 120 -3.90 -19.78 -4.46
N PHE A 121 -4.24 -19.12 -5.57
CA PHE A 121 -4.91 -17.82 -5.52
C PHE A 121 -6.26 -17.90 -4.78
N CYS A 122 -7.09 -18.89 -5.09
CA CYS A 122 -8.38 -19.11 -4.43
C CYS A 122 -8.20 -19.41 -2.93
N GLN A 123 -7.20 -20.22 -2.57
CA GLN A 123 -6.87 -20.52 -1.17
C GLN A 123 -6.49 -19.25 -0.40
N ILE A 124 -5.60 -18.44 -0.98
CA ILE A 124 -5.20 -17.14 -0.40
C ILE A 124 -6.41 -16.25 -0.21
N LEU A 125 -7.26 -16.10 -1.24
CA LEU A 125 -8.45 -15.28 -1.16
C LEU A 125 -9.41 -15.75 -0.06
N GLY A 126 -9.60 -17.07 0.07
CA GLY A 126 -10.40 -17.67 1.15
C GLY A 126 -9.81 -17.40 2.54
N LYS A 127 -8.50 -17.57 2.70
CA LYS A 127 -7.79 -17.28 3.96
C LYS A 127 -7.84 -15.80 4.33
N MET A 128 -7.73 -14.90 3.36
CA MET A 128 -7.90 -13.46 3.59
C MET A 128 -9.30 -13.14 4.14
N ARG A 129 -10.36 -13.78 3.62
CA ARG A 129 -11.72 -13.61 4.17
C ARG A 129 -11.84 -14.18 5.58
N LEU A 130 -11.28 -15.36 5.83
CA LEU A 130 -11.27 -15.97 7.17
C LEU A 130 -10.51 -15.11 8.18
N TYR A 131 -9.42 -14.46 7.78
CA TYR A 131 -8.61 -13.60 8.64
C TYR A 131 -9.44 -12.50 9.32
N GLN A 132 -10.42 -11.94 8.62
CA GLN A 132 -11.34 -10.91 9.17
C GLN A 132 -12.30 -11.47 10.22
N CYS A 133 -12.56 -12.79 10.20
CA CYS A 133 -13.45 -13.47 11.12
C CYS A 133 -12.70 -14.16 12.29
N LEU A 134 -11.36 -14.15 12.30
CA LEU A 134 -10.59 -14.80 13.34
C LEU A 134 -10.73 -14.09 14.68
N PRO A 135 -10.73 -14.82 15.82
CA PRO A 135 -10.61 -14.19 17.12
C PRO A 135 -9.30 -13.39 17.23
N ASN A 136 -9.34 -12.25 17.90
CA ASN A 136 -8.20 -11.32 18.04
C ASN A 136 -6.88 -12.00 18.46
N GLY A 137 -6.94 -13.00 19.33
CA GLY A 137 -5.75 -13.74 19.79
C GLY A 137 -5.08 -14.57 18.69
N TYR A 138 -5.85 -15.12 17.74
CA TYR A 138 -5.32 -15.81 16.57
C TYR A 138 -4.81 -14.83 15.53
N GLN A 139 -5.58 -13.77 15.27
CA GLN A 139 -5.23 -12.75 14.28
C GLN A 139 -3.87 -12.08 14.60
N LYS A 140 -3.60 -11.79 15.88
CA LYS A 140 -2.32 -11.22 16.34
C LYS A 140 -1.09 -12.11 16.12
N ARG A 141 -1.28 -13.42 15.89
CA ARG A 141 -0.19 -14.36 15.61
C ARG A 141 0.14 -14.49 14.13
N LEU A 142 -0.73 -13.96 13.27
CA LEU A 142 -0.54 -13.97 11.83
C LEU A 142 0.04 -12.63 11.37
N PRO A 143 0.71 -12.61 10.20
CA PRO A 143 1.07 -11.35 9.57
C PRO A 143 -0.16 -10.44 9.41
N ARG A 144 0.02 -9.17 9.75
CA ARG A 144 -1.08 -8.21 9.76
C ARG A 144 -1.58 -8.00 8.34
N MET A 145 -2.88 -8.15 8.13
CA MET A 145 -3.56 -7.78 6.89
C MET A 145 -4.56 -6.64 7.14
N LEU A 146 -4.44 -5.57 6.37
CA LEU A 146 -5.27 -4.36 6.46
C LEU A 146 -6.39 -4.28 5.41
N LEU A 147 -6.36 -5.17 4.42
CA LEU A 147 -7.41 -5.28 3.40
C LEU A 147 -8.74 -5.70 4.04
N THR A 148 -9.81 -4.97 3.74
CA THR A 148 -11.17 -5.28 4.22
C THR A 148 -11.87 -6.29 3.31
N ASP A 149 -12.99 -6.86 3.76
CA ASP A 149 -13.83 -7.76 2.94
C ASP A 149 -14.22 -7.15 1.59
N THR A 150 -14.54 -5.85 1.57
CA THR A 150 -14.86 -5.11 0.34
C THR A 150 -13.67 -5.07 -0.61
N GLN A 151 -12.46 -4.87 -0.09
CA GLN A 151 -11.24 -4.82 -0.89
C GLN A 151 -10.85 -6.22 -1.38
N ILE A 152 -10.98 -7.26 -0.54
CA ILE A 152 -10.77 -8.66 -0.93
C ILE A 152 -11.75 -9.04 -2.06
N ASN A 153 -13.01 -8.65 -1.98
CA ASN A 153 -13.97 -8.85 -3.06
C ASN A 153 -13.60 -8.07 -4.33
N SER A 154 -12.97 -6.91 -4.19
CA SER A 154 -12.47 -6.13 -5.34
C SER A 154 -11.28 -6.83 -6.02
N VAL A 155 -10.37 -7.44 -5.25
CA VAL A 155 -9.29 -8.29 -5.77
C VAL A 155 -9.87 -9.45 -6.58
N ALA A 156 -10.89 -10.13 -6.05
CA ALA A 156 -11.56 -11.23 -6.74
C ALA A 156 -12.19 -10.79 -8.08
N LYS A 157 -12.89 -9.66 -8.09
CA LYS A 157 -13.48 -9.09 -9.31
C LYS A 157 -12.41 -8.71 -10.34
N ALA A 158 -11.30 -8.12 -9.90
CA ALA A 158 -10.21 -7.71 -10.77
C ALA A 158 -9.45 -8.92 -11.34
N TYR A 159 -9.26 -9.99 -10.57
CA TYR A 159 -8.68 -11.24 -11.08
C TYR A 159 -9.43 -11.79 -12.31
N ILE A 160 -10.77 -11.65 -12.32
CA ILE A 160 -11.63 -12.09 -13.42
C ILE A 160 -11.66 -11.10 -14.58
N ASN A 161 -11.76 -9.79 -14.29
CA ASN A 161 -12.18 -8.80 -15.30
C ASN A 161 -11.09 -7.78 -15.68
N ASP A 162 -9.98 -7.66 -14.93
CA ASP A 162 -8.95 -6.66 -15.21
C ASP A 162 -8.12 -7.06 -16.43
N GLU A 163 -8.07 -6.18 -17.44
CA GLU A 163 -7.38 -6.44 -18.71
C GLU A 163 -5.85 -6.54 -18.56
N ASN A 164 -5.27 -5.88 -17.56
CA ASN A 164 -3.82 -5.80 -17.37
C ASN A 164 -3.31 -6.82 -16.35
N PHE A 165 -4.07 -7.03 -15.28
CA PHE A 165 -3.65 -7.81 -14.11
C PHE A 165 -4.53 -9.03 -13.83
N GLY A 166 -5.63 -9.20 -14.55
CA GLY A 166 -6.43 -10.41 -14.52
C GLY A 166 -5.64 -11.63 -15.01
N SER A 167 -6.08 -12.80 -14.56
CA SER A 167 -5.44 -14.07 -14.94
C SER A 167 -6.37 -15.27 -14.88
N PHE A 168 -7.69 -15.06 -14.96
CA PHE A 168 -8.66 -16.15 -14.92
C PHE A 168 -8.34 -17.26 -15.94
N GLY A 169 -8.32 -18.51 -15.47
CA GLY A 169 -7.98 -19.67 -16.28
C GLY A 169 -6.49 -19.85 -16.57
N ASN A 170 -5.59 -19.07 -15.97
CA ASN A 170 -4.14 -19.19 -16.11
C ASN A 170 -3.42 -18.96 -14.78
N ASP A 171 -2.13 -19.30 -14.70
CA ASP A 171 -1.31 -18.98 -13.53
C ASP A 171 -1.18 -17.46 -13.35
N LEU A 172 -1.24 -17.02 -12.10
CA LEU A 172 -1.14 -15.61 -11.71
C LEU A 172 0.27 -15.32 -11.20
N ASN A 173 1.03 -14.49 -11.92
CA ASN A 173 2.33 -14.05 -11.43
C ASN A 173 2.20 -13.08 -10.23
N MET A 174 3.22 -13.03 -9.37
CA MET A 174 3.16 -12.24 -8.14
C MET A 174 3.17 -10.73 -8.39
N TRP A 175 3.67 -10.26 -9.54
CA TRP A 175 3.56 -8.86 -9.94
C TRP A 175 2.10 -8.46 -10.22
N LYS A 176 1.36 -9.29 -10.96
CA LYS A 176 -0.07 -9.10 -11.19
C LYS A 176 -0.83 -9.16 -9.88
N PHE A 177 -0.57 -10.15 -9.04
CA PHE A 177 -1.18 -10.25 -7.72
C PHE A 177 -0.95 -8.98 -6.88
N TYR A 178 0.27 -8.48 -6.82
CA TYR A 178 0.60 -7.22 -6.15
C TYR A 178 -0.20 -6.02 -6.69
N ASN A 179 -0.39 -5.94 -8.01
CA ASN A 179 -1.20 -4.90 -8.64
C ASN A 179 -2.71 -5.06 -8.38
N LEU A 180 -3.21 -6.29 -8.20
CA LEU A 180 -4.58 -6.53 -7.74
C LEU A 180 -4.78 -6.02 -6.30
N LEU A 181 -3.84 -6.32 -5.39
CA LEU A 181 -3.89 -5.85 -3.99
C LEU A 181 -3.82 -4.31 -3.90
N THR A 182 -2.85 -3.70 -4.58
CA THR A 182 -2.71 -2.24 -4.58
C THR A 182 -3.83 -1.54 -5.37
N GLY A 183 -4.42 -2.22 -6.36
CA GLY A 183 -5.61 -1.73 -7.08
C GLY A 183 -6.83 -1.62 -6.16
N ALA A 184 -7.05 -2.64 -5.32
CA ALA A 184 -8.13 -2.61 -4.34
C ALA A 184 -7.97 -1.50 -3.28
N ASN A 185 -6.74 -1.03 -3.04
CA ASN A 185 -6.45 0.05 -2.10
C ASN A 185 -6.97 1.42 -2.54
N LYS A 186 -7.27 1.64 -3.82
CA LYS A 186 -7.84 2.92 -4.31
C LYS A 186 -9.18 3.29 -3.68
N SER A 187 -9.92 2.29 -3.20
CA SER A 187 -11.19 2.50 -2.49
C SER A 187 -11.02 2.93 -1.03
N SER A 188 -9.78 3.02 -0.55
CA SER A 188 -9.47 3.42 0.82
C SER A 188 -9.77 4.89 1.07
N TYR A 189 -10.17 5.21 2.30
CA TYR A 189 -10.06 6.58 2.78
C TYR A 189 -8.61 7.07 2.72
N ILE A 190 -8.45 8.32 2.31
CA ILE A 190 -7.15 8.99 2.14
C ILE A 190 -6.24 8.79 3.36
N ASP A 191 -6.80 8.91 4.57
CA ASP A 191 -6.10 8.81 5.87
C ASP A 191 -5.60 7.39 6.22
N SER A 192 -5.97 6.38 5.45
CA SER A 192 -5.54 4.98 5.61
C SER A 192 -4.88 4.40 4.34
N PHE A 193 -4.85 5.19 3.25
CA PHE A 193 -4.38 4.76 1.94
C PHE A 193 -2.91 4.33 1.95
N LEU A 194 -2.03 5.11 2.59
CA LEU A 194 -0.59 4.83 2.60
C LEU A 194 -0.27 3.58 3.44
N ASP A 195 -0.89 3.41 4.61
CA ASP A 195 -0.72 2.20 5.45
C ASP A 195 -1.11 0.93 4.68
N ARG A 196 -2.27 0.96 4.01
CA ARG A 196 -2.75 -0.19 3.24
C ARG A 196 -1.89 -0.45 2.01
N SER A 197 -1.33 0.59 1.40
CA SER A 197 -0.43 0.46 0.25
C SER A 197 0.89 -0.22 0.66
N LEU A 198 1.47 0.17 1.80
CA LEU A 198 2.61 -0.55 2.38
C LEU A 198 2.23 -1.99 2.72
N ASN A 199 1.09 -2.21 3.37
CA ASN A 199 0.66 -3.53 3.77
C ASN A 199 0.38 -4.45 2.57
N ALA A 200 -0.11 -3.93 1.45
CA ALA A 200 -0.24 -4.70 0.21
C ALA A 200 1.13 -5.18 -0.32
N THR A 201 2.18 -4.37 -0.19
CA THR A 201 3.55 -4.78 -0.49
C THR A 201 4.03 -5.87 0.46
N GLU A 202 3.82 -5.73 1.77
CA GLU A 202 4.16 -6.74 2.77
C GLU A 202 3.46 -8.07 2.49
N MET A 203 2.15 -8.04 2.20
CA MET A 203 1.36 -9.22 1.86
C MET A 203 1.89 -9.90 0.58
N ALA A 204 2.16 -9.14 -0.48
CA ALA A 204 2.67 -9.72 -1.74
C ALA A 204 4.05 -10.35 -1.57
N VAL A 205 4.97 -9.66 -0.87
CA VAL A 205 6.32 -10.17 -0.61
C VAL A 205 6.30 -11.38 0.32
N GLY A 206 5.48 -11.33 1.37
CA GLY A 206 5.32 -12.42 2.32
C GLY A 206 4.75 -13.68 1.68
N ILE A 207 3.68 -13.53 0.90
CA ILE A 207 3.09 -14.66 0.15
C ILE A 207 4.10 -15.19 -0.89
N ASN A 208 4.82 -14.31 -1.59
CA ASN A 208 5.87 -14.75 -2.53
C ASN A 208 6.95 -15.59 -1.83
N ALA A 209 7.38 -15.18 -0.63
CA ALA A 209 8.33 -15.94 0.17
C ALA A 209 7.73 -17.27 0.65
N ALA A 210 6.46 -17.29 1.06
CA ALA A 210 5.78 -18.51 1.50
C ALA A 210 5.65 -19.54 0.36
N LEU A 211 5.40 -19.09 -0.87
CA LEU A 211 5.43 -19.94 -2.07
C LEU A 211 6.81 -20.60 -2.29
N HIS A 212 7.88 -20.05 -1.70
CA HIS A 212 9.24 -20.60 -1.71
C HIS A 212 9.62 -21.31 -0.40
N GLY A 213 8.65 -21.57 0.49
CA GLY A 213 8.85 -22.34 1.72
C GLY A 213 9.03 -21.52 3.01
N ASP A 214 8.92 -20.19 2.96
CA ASP A 214 8.90 -19.36 4.17
C ASP A 214 7.63 -19.63 5.02
N GLU A 215 7.80 -19.73 6.34
CA GLU A 215 6.69 -20.09 7.23
C GLU A 215 5.86 -18.90 7.72
N HIS A 216 6.36 -17.67 7.61
CA HIS A 216 5.75 -16.51 8.26
C HIS A 216 4.37 -16.19 7.68
N TYR A 217 4.20 -16.32 6.36
CA TYR A 217 2.92 -16.12 5.66
C TYR A 217 2.24 -17.42 5.25
N LYS A 218 2.76 -18.58 5.68
CA LYS A 218 2.32 -19.90 5.25
C LYS A 218 0.83 -20.17 5.48
N TRP A 219 0.26 -19.65 6.56
CA TRP A 219 -1.17 -19.79 6.86
C TRP A 219 -2.10 -19.31 5.72
N PHE A 220 -1.65 -18.33 4.92
CA PHE A 220 -2.42 -17.81 3.79
C PHE A 220 -2.39 -18.75 2.57
N ILE A 221 -1.38 -19.61 2.42
CA ILE A 221 -1.22 -20.48 1.24
C ILE A 221 -1.51 -21.95 1.53
N ASP A 222 -1.44 -22.39 2.80
CA ASP A 222 -1.90 -23.69 3.28
C ASP A 222 -3.44 -23.78 3.24
#